data_AF-A0A016UT39-F1
#
_entry.id   AF-A0A016UT39-F1
#
_cell.length_a   1.000
_cell.length_b   1.000
_cell.length_c   1.000
_cell.angle_alpha   90.00
_cell.angle_beta   90.00
_cell.angle_gamma   90.00
#
_symmetry.space_group_name_H-M   'P 1'
#
loop_
_entity.id
_entity.type
_entity.pdbx_description
1 polymer ?
#
loop_
_entity_poly.entity_id
_entity_poly.type
_entity_poly.pdbx_seq_one_letter_code
_entity_poly.pdbx_strand_id
1 'polypeptide(L)'
;MTEETVTFRFYPADVQRICITYKDKNELYTKFQKQLSELNIPSDAVYWVDCDLDRSWMRTADALYAALESNQNAKMYISSDHIKDADSKASSKMGN
;
A
#
# COMPACT_ATOMS: atom_id res chain seq x y z
N MET A 1 11.00 -24.72 -2.73
CA MET A 1 10.30 -23.55 -2.15
C MET A 1 10.41 -22.45 -3.19
N THR A 2 9.31 -22.11 -3.83
CA THR A 2 9.26 -21.06 -4.86
C THR A 2 9.12 -19.71 -4.18
N GLU A 3 10.07 -18.81 -4.42
CA GLU A 3 9.99 -17.43 -3.97
C GLU A 3 9.11 -16.66 -4.94
N GLU A 4 8.12 -15.95 -4.41
CA GLU A 4 7.26 -15.09 -5.20
C GLU A 4 7.66 -13.64 -5.00
N THR A 5 7.63 -12.86 -6.08
CA THR A 5 7.92 -11.43 -6.02
C THR A 5 6.69 -10.65 -6.43
N VAL A 6 6.22 -9.83 -5.51
CA VAL A 6 5.09 -8.93 -5.72
C VAL A 6 5.58 -7.50 -5.84
N THR A 7 4.91 -6.73 -6.70
CA THR A 7 5.15 -5.29 -6.81
C THR A 7 3.93 -4.51 -6.35
N PHE A 8 4.10 -3.74 -5.28
CA PHE A 8 3.12 -2.79 -4.77
C PHE A 8 3.39 -1.41 -5.37
N ARG A 9 2.34 -0.77 -5.88
CA ARG A 9 2.40 0.64 -6.33
C ARG A 9 1.46 1.45 -5.46
N PHE A 10 1.98 2.48 -4.81
CA PHE A 10 1.19 3.36 -3.96
C PHE A 10 0.78 4.62 -4.73
N TYR A 11 -0.48 5.02 -4.66
CA TYR A 11 -1.04 6.26 -5.23
C TYR A 11 -1.59 7.16 -4.11
N PRO A 12 -1.58 8.51 -4.22
CA PRO A 12 -1.32 9.35 -5.40
C PRO A 12 0.16 9.68 -5.69
N ALA A 13 1.10 9.27 -4.83
CA ALA A 13 2.52 9.48 -5.05
C ALA A 13 3.07 8.42 -6.02
N ASP A 14 3.06 8.70 -7.33
CA ASP A 14 3.53 7.84 -8.45
C ASP A 14 4.97 7.27 -8.29
N VAL A 15 5.68 7.69 -7.24
CA VAL A 15 7.10 7.41 -7.01
C VAL A 15 7.35 6.15 -6.18
N GLN A 16 6.45 5.75 -5.27
CA GLN A 16 6.75 4.66 -4.33
C GLN A 16 6.26 3.31 -4.86
N ARG A 17 7.15 2.67 -5.61
CA ARG A 17 7.02 1.27 -6.02
C ARG A 17 7.86 0.40 -5.09
N ILE A 18 7.20 -0.53 -4.40
CA ILE A 18 7.85 -1.45 -3.47
C ILE A 18 7.81 -2.85 -4.07
N CYS A 19 8.97 -3.48 -4.22
CA CYS A 19 9.08 -4.86 -4.65
C CYS A 19 9.42 -5.72 -3.45
N ILE A 20 8.55 -6.68 -3.10
CA ILE A 20 8.75 -7.58 -1.98
C ILE A 20 8.84 -9.00 -2.51
N THR A 21 9.97 -9.66 -2.24
CA THR A 21 10.12 -11.09 -2.45
C THR A 21 9.80 -11.81 -1.16
N TYR A 22 8.94 -12.82 -1.22
CA TYR A 22 8.46 -13.58 -0.07
C TYR A 22 8.41 -15.07 -0.37
N LYS A 23 8.53 -15.88 0.70
CA LYS A 23 8.33 -17.33 0.68
C LYS A 23 7.01 -17.75 1.31
N ASP A 24 6.56 -16.97 2.28
CA ASP A 24 5.37 -17.24 3.09
C ASP A 24 4.57 -15.96 3.29
N LYS A 25 3.24 -16.11 3.45
CA LYS A 25 2.31 -15.02 3.72
C LYS A 25 2.72 -14.14 4.92
N ASN A 26 3.34 -14.75 5.94
CA ASN A 26 3.73 -14.05 7.16
C ASN A 26 4.99 -13.18 6.93
N GLU A 27 5.92 -13.66 6.11
CA GLU A 27 7.11 -12.92 5.72
C GLU A 27 6.73 -11.72 4.85
N LEU A 28 5.81 -11.93 3.90
CA LEU A 28 5.23 -10.87 3.08
C LEU A 28 4.64 -9.75 3.94
N TYR A 29 3.76 -10.09 4.90
CA TYR A 29 3.11 -9.11 5.76
C TYR A 29 4.13 -8.33 6.61
N THR A 30 5.12 -9.03 7.18
CA THR A 30 6.18 -8.40 7.99
C THR A 30 7.02 -7.43 7.16
N LYS A 31 7.44 -7.84 5.95
CA LYS A 31 8.21 -6.98 5.03
C LYS A 31 7.38 -5.78 4.56
N PHE A 32 6.09 -5.99 4.29
CA PHE A 32 5.17 -4.94 3.90
C PHE A 32 5.02 -3.89 5.00
N GLN A 33 4.74 -4.31 6.24
CA GLN A 33 4.66 -3.40 7.39
C GLN A 33 5.97 -2.62 7.62
N LYS A 34 7.11 -3.29 7.48
CA LYS A 34 8.43 -2.64 7.61
C LYS A 34 8.60 -1.53 6.58
N GLN A 35 8.29 -1.80 5.32
CA GLN A 35 8.40 -0.83 4.24
C GLN A 35 7.45 0.35 4.42
N LEU A 36 6.21 0.12 4.85
CA LEU A 36 5.28 1.19 5.21
C LEU A 36 5.82 2.09 6.34
N SER A 37 6.41 1.48 7.37
CA SER A 37 7.05 2.20 8.48
C SER A 37 8.25 3.03 7.99
N GLU A 38 9.09 2.49 7.11
CA GLU A 38 10.22 3.21 6.50
C GLU A 38 9.76 4.42 5.67
N LEU A 39 8.57 4.33 5.07
CA LEU A 39 7.95 5.40 4.29
C LEU A 39 7.10 6.36 5.14
N ASN A 40 7.03 6.14 6.46
CA ASN A 40 6.17 6.88 7.38
C ASN A 40 4.68 6.84 6.98
N ILE A 41 4.26 5.76 6.31
CA ILE A 41 2.88 5.56 5.89
C ILE A 41 2.18 4.70 6.96
N PRO A 42 1.11 5.20 7.58
CA PRO A 42 0.31 4.36 8.46
C PRO A 42 -0.35 3.25 7.64
N SER A 43 -0.16 1.99 8.04
CA SER A 43 -0.80 0.84 7.39
C SER A 43 -2.32 0.94 7.37
N ASP A 44 -2.88 1.65 8.36
CA ASP A 44 -4.32 1.92 8.45
C ASP A 44 -4.82 2.88 7.38
N ALA A 45 -3.93 3.64 6.74
CA ALA A 45 -4.28 4.54 5.65
C ALA A 45 -4.16 3.89 4.26
N VAL A 46 -3.66 2.66 4.19
CA VAL A 46 -3.48 1.94 2.93
C VAL A 46 -4.69 1.07 2.65
N TYR A 47 -5.32 1.32 1.51
CA TYR A 47 -6.41 0.51 1.00
C TYR A 47 -6.14 0.08 -0.45
N TRP A 48 -6.69 -1.06 -0.82
CA TRP A 48 -6.74 -1.54 -2.19
C TRP A 48 -8.18 -1.45 -2.70
N VAL A 49 -8.29 -1.35 -4.02
CA VAL A 49 -9.57 -1.36 -4.72
C VAL A 49 -9.57 -2.63 -5.56
N ASP A 50 -10.46 -3.56 -5.21
CA ASP A 50 -10.65 -4.79 -5.99
C ASP A 50 -11.32 -4.50 -7.34
N CYS A 51 -11.36 -5.49 -8.24
CA CYS A 51 -12.08 -5.43 -9.50
C CYS A 51 -13.56 -5.02 -9.35
N ASP A 52 -14.20 -5.31 -8.22
CA ASP A 52 -15.57 -4.88 -7.92
C ASP A 52 -15.69 -3.41 -7.45
N LEU A 53 -14.58 -2.65 -7.48
CA LEU A 53 -14.47 -1.28 -6.92
C LEU A 53 -14.67 -1.22 -5.39
N ASP A 54 -14.65 -2.36 -4.71
CA ASP A 54 -14.71 -2.42 -3.25
C ASP A 54 -13.37 -2.03 -2.61
N ARG A 55 -13.45 -1.21 -1.56
CA ARG A 55 -12.29 -0.69 -0.83
C ARG A 55 -11.94 -1.60 0.33
N SER A 56 -10.93 -2.42 0.11
CA SER A 56 -10.38 -3.33 1.12
C SER A 56 -9.18 -2.72 1.82
N TRP A 57 -9.29 -2.53 3.14
CA TRP A 57 -8.21 -1.99 3.97
C TRP A 57 -7.15 -3.05 4.26
N MET A 58 -5.88 -2.70 4.10
CA MET A 58 -4.74 -3.61 4.26
C MET A 58 -4.30 -3.76 5.72
N ARG A 59 -5.26 -4.03 6.60
CA ARG A 59 -5.05 -4.19 8.06
C ARG A 59 -4.63 -5.60 8.47
N THR A 60 -4.81 -6.59 7.59
CA THR A 60 -4.55 -8.00 7.88
C THR A 60 -3.76 -8.65 6.76
N ALA A 61 -2.99 -9.68 7.12
CA ALA A 61 -2.24 -10.48 6.15
C ALA A 61 -3.16 -11.19 5.13
N ASP A 62 -4.38 -11.53 5.53
CA ASP A 62 -5.35 -12.20 4.68
C ASP A 62 -5.87 -11.28 3.56
N ALA A 63 -6.24 -10.03 3.92
CA ALA A 63 -6.63 -9.01 2.95
C ALA A 63 -5.50 -8.66 1.98
N LEU A 64 -4.26 -8.59 2.49
CA LEU A 64 -3.08 -8.38 1.66
C LEU A 64 -2.88 -9.54 0.69
N TYR A 65 -3.03 -10.78 1.15
CA TYR A 65 -2.83 -11.97 0.32
C TYR A 65 -3.92 -12.11 -0.75
N ALA A 66 -5.19 -11.85 -0.39
CA ALA A 66 -6.30 -11.84 -1.33
C ALA A 66 -6.09 -10.84 -2.48
N ALA A 67 -5.50 -9.68 -2.18
CA ALA A 67 -5.15 -8.69 -3.20
C ALA A 67 -4.07 -9.17 -4.18
N LEU A 68 -3.18 -10.06 -3.73
CA LEU A 68 -2.13 -10.63 -4.58
C LEU A 68 -2.62 -11.80 -5.41
N GLU A 69 -3.58 -12.56 -4.88
CA GLU A 69 -4.24 -13.65 -5.59
C GLU A 69 -4.95 -13.12 -6.85
N SER A 70 -5.55 -11.93 -6.76
CA SER A 70 -6.18 -11.26 -7.90
C SER A 70 -5.15 -10.81 -8.95
N ASN A 71 -4.00 -10.25 -8.55
CA ASN A 71 -2.89 -9.92 -9.45
C ASN A 71 -1.54 -9.70 -8.71
N GLN A 72 -0.42 -10.09 -9.35
CA GLN A 72 0.94 -9.80 -8.86
C GLN A 72 1.33 -8.30 -8.86
N ASN A 73 0.44 -7.43 -9.37
CA ASN A 73 0.64 -5.98 -9.50
C ASN A 73 -0.43 -5.17 -8.72
N ALA A 74 -0.49 -5.37 -7.41
CA ALA A 74 -1.48 -4.71 -6.57
C ALA A 74 -1.29 -3.18 -6.52
N LYS A 75 -2.34 -2.45 -6.93
CA LYS A 75 -2.42 -0.98 -6.88
C LYS A 75 -2.98 -0.55 -5.53
N MET A 76 -2.12 -0.05 -4.67
CA MET A 76 -2.49 0.46 -3.35
C MET A 76 -2.75 1.96 -3.42
N TYR A 77 -3.70 2.42 -2.62
CA TYR A 77 -4.04 3.82 -2.47
C TYR A 77 -3.86 4.22 -1.02
N ILE A 78 -3.31 5.42 -0.81
CA ILE A 78 -3.10 5.98 0.52
C ILE A 78 -4.16 7.05 0.75
N SER A 79 -4.96 6.88 1.80
CA SER A 79 -5.89 7.92 2.24
C SER A 79 -5.12 9.09 2.85
N SER A 80 -5.22 10.26 2.23
CA SER A 80 -4.60 11.50 2.71
C SER A 80 -5.15 11.97 4.07
N ASP A 81 -6.28 11.44 4.54
CA ASP A 81 -6.88 11.83 5.82
C ASP A 81 -5.97 11.54 7.03
N HIS A 82 -5.09 10.55 6.88
CA HIS A 82 -4.13 10.12 7.91
C HIS A 82 -2.70 10.65 7.70
N ILE A 83 -2.41 11.32 6.58
CA ILE A 83 -1.12 12.02 6.36
C ILE A 83 -1.28 13.44 6.90
N LYS A 84 -1.47 13.60 8.21
CA LYS A 84 -1.66 14.93 8.81
C LYS A 84 -0.37 15.67 9.18
N ASP A 85 0.81 15.04 9.12
CA ASP A 85 1.98 15.64 9.77
C ASP A 85 3.29 15.62 8.98
N ALA A 86 3.32 15.23 7.69
CA ALA A 86 4.57 15.16 6.92
C ALA A 86 4.75 16.25 5.85
N ASP A 87 3.68 16.91 5.38
CA ASP A 87 3.82 18.05 4.46
C ASP A 87 2.73 19.10 4.69
N SER A 88 2.88 19.88 5.76
CA SER A 88 2.46 21.29 5.69
C SER A 88 3.45 22.05 4.79
N LYS A 89 3.50 21.76 3.47
CA LYS A 89 4.07 22.70 2.49
C LYS A 89 3.76 22.50 1.00
N ALA A 90 2.65 21.90 0.59
CA ALA A 90 2.03 22.19 -0.71
C ALA A 90 0.54 21.80 -0.66
N SER A 91 -0.44 22.69 -0.69
CA SER A 91 -0.64 23.69 -1.72
C SER A 91 -1.68 24.71 -1.23
N SER A 92 -1.22 25.92 -0.89
CA SER A 92 -2.10 27.10 -0.91
C SER A 92 -2.23 27.56 -2.36
N LYS A 93 -3.33 27.20 -3.02
CA LYS A 93 -4.13 28.05 -3.93
C LYS A 93 -4.95 27.17 -4.86
N MET A 94 -6.26 27.15 -4.64
CA MET A 94 -7.19 27.30 -5.75
C MET A 94 -8.26 28.29 -5.31
N GLY A 95 -7.91 29.57 -5.39
CA GLY A 95 -8.91 30.61 -5.47
C GLY A 95 -9.16 30.87 -6.96
N ASN A 96 -10.41 30.79 -7.37
CA ASN A 96 -11.00 31.74 -8.31
C ASN A 96 -12.51 31.76 -8.14
#